data_AF-A0A9R0HSX5-F1
#
_entry.id   AF-A0A9R0HSX5-F1
#
_cell.length_a   1.000
_cell.length_b   1.000
_cell.length_c   1.000
_cell.angle_alpha   90.00
_cell.angle_beta   90.00
_cell.angle_gamma   90.00
#
_symmetry.space_group_name_H-M   'P 1'
#
loop_
_entity.id
_entity.type
_entity.pdbx_description
1 polymer ?
#
loop_
_entity_poly.entity_id
_entity_poly.type
_entity_poly.pdbx_seq_one_letter_code
_entity_poly.pdbx_strand_id
1 'polypeptide(L)'
;MGRSKKAPKFAVRKKLVTSKTLKQHKQEVLNPKKKDLEAANLPRNVANVSSALFFKYNTALGPPYRVIVDTNFINFSIQNKLDLEKACMRNNSQYWIFVIVY
;
A
#
# COMPACT_ATOMS: atom_id res chain seq x y z
N MET A 1 -27.52 -31.65 -38.14
CA MET A 1 -26.36 -31.88 -39.04
C MET A 1 -25.07 -31.66 -38.25
N GLY A 2 -24.24 -32.69 -38.08
CA GLY A 2 -23.02 -32.64 -37.27
C GLY A 2 -21.88 -31.89 -37.98
N ARG A 3 -21.18 -31.00 -37.27
CA ARG A 3 -20.08 -30.20 -37.82
C ARG A 3 -18.86 -31.09 -38.16
N SER A 4 -18.22 -30.80 -39.29
CA SER A 4 -17.04 -31.54 -39.78
C SER A 4 -15.85 -31.46 -38.80
N LYS A 5 -15.15 -32.59 -38.64
CA LYS A 5 -13.98 -32.70 -37.74
C LYS A 5 -12.79 -31.97 -38.37
N LYS A 6 -12.11 -31.13 -37.58
CA LYS A 6 -10.90 -30.43 -38.04
C LYS A 6 -9.77 -31.43 -38.30
N ALA A 7 -9.20 -31.37 -39.49
CA ALA A 7 -8.09 -32.23 -39.89
C ALA A 7 -6.83 -31.94 -39.03
N PRO A 8 -6.03 -32.96 -38.70
CA PRO A 8 -4.76 -32.77 -37.99
C PRO A 8 -3.78 -31.96 -38.84
N LYS A 9 -3.05 -31.04 -38.20
CA LYS A 9 -2.03 -30.24 -38.88
C LYS A 9 -0.76 -31.07 -39.07
N PHE A 10 -0.18 -31.01 -40.26
CA PHE A 10 1.09 -31.67 -40.56
C PHE A 10 2.27 -30.90 -39.94
N ALA A 11 3.33 -31.60 -39.52
CA ALA A 11 4.55 -31.04 -38.93
C ALA A 11 4.35 -30.16 -37.67
N VAL A 12 3.45 -30.56 -36.77
CA VAL A 12 3.29 -29.86 -35.47
C VAL A 12 4.47 -30.14 -34.56
N ARG A 13 5.26 -29.10 -34.25
CA ARG A 13 6.37 -29.17 -33.28
C ARG A 13 5.91 -28.67 -31.91
N LYS A 14 6.49 -29.23 -30.85
CA LYS A 14 6.42 -28.65 -29.49
C LYS A 14 6.98 -27.22 -29.52
N LYS A 15 6.28 -26.26 -28.90
CA LYS A 15 6.78 -24.90 -28.74
C LYS A 15 8.01 -24.92 -27.84
N LEU A 16 9.16 -24.51 -28.37
CA LEU A 16 10.40 -24.34 -27.63
C LEU A 16 10.72 -22.86 -27.50
N VAL A 17 11.38 -22.51 -26.40
CA VAL A 17 11.86 -21.15 -26.18
C VAL A 17 12.85 -20.80 -27.30
N THR A 18 12.61 -19.68 -27.96
CA THR A 18 13.39 -19.24 -29.14
C THR A 18 14.41 -18.19 -28.71
N SER A 19 15.54 -18.10 -29.40
CA SER A 19 16.57 -17.08 -29.11
C SER A 19 16.02 -15.64 -29.14
N LYS A 20 15.00 -15.38 -29.95
CA LYS A 20 14.28 -14.09 -30.00
C LYS A 20 13.56 -13.76 -28.69
N THR A 21 12.85 -14.71 -28.10
CA THR A 21 12.12 -14.50 -26.83
C THR A 21 13.08 -14.28 -25.67
N LEU A 22 14.24 -14.94 -25.67
CA LEU A 22 15.30 -14.71 -24.69
C LEU A 22 15.94 -13.32 -24.82
N LYS A 23 16.13 -12.83 -26.05
CA LYS A 23 16.66 -11.49 -26.30
C LYS A 23 15.68 -10.40 -25.88
N GLN A 24 14.39 -10.57 -26.14
CA GLN A 24 13.33 -9.65 -25.71
C GLN A 24 13.24 -9.57 -24.18
N HIS A 25 13.20 -10.72 -23.50
CA HIS A 25 13.19 -10.75 -22.03
C HIS A 25 14.44 -10.09 -21.43
N LYS A 26 15.63 -10.34 -22.02
CA LYS A 26 16.86 -9.65 -21.60
C LYS A 26 16.77 -8.14 -21.82
N GLN A 27 16.26 -7.69 -22.96
CA GLN A 27 16.08 -6.26 -23.23
C GLN A 27 15.03 -5.61 -22.33
N GLU A 28 13.98 -6.31 -21.91
CA GLU A 28 12.96 -5.76 -21.02
C GLU A 28 13.44 -5.67 -19.56
N VAL A 29 14.18 -6.67 -19.09
CA VAL A 29 14.72 -6.70 -17.71
C VAL A 29 15.94 -5.79 -17.57
N LEU A 30 16.79 -5.68 -18.60
CA LEU A 30 18.06 -4.93 -18.57
C LEU A 30 18.00 -3.55 -19.22
N ASN A 31 16.84 -3.05 -19.69
CA ASN A 31 16.74 -1.66 -20.16
C ASN A 31 16.38 -0.71 -19.01
N PRO A 32 17.35 -0.05 -18.36
CA PRO A 32 17.06 1.04 -17.43
C PRO A 32 16.36 2.22 -18.13
N LYS A 33 16.61 2.42 -19.43
CA LYS A 33 16.13 3.57 -20.21
C LYS A 33 14.61 3.67 -20.36
N LYS A 34 13.85 2.57 -20.23
CA LYS A 34 12.37 2.64 -20.25
C LYS A 34 11.81 3.22 -18.95
N LYS A 35 12.48 2.96 -17.81
CA LYS A 35 12.08 3.54 -16.52
C LYS A 35 12.32 5.04 -16.49
N ASP A 36 13.39 5.52 -17.14
CA ASP A 36 13.75 6.94 -17.19
C ASP A 36 12.80 7.78 -18.08
N LEU A 37 12.30 7.20 -19.19
CA LEU A 37 11.35 7.89 -20.08
C LEU A 37 9.93 7.99 -19.49
N GLU A 38 9.52 6.97 -18.73
CA GLU A 38 8.27 7.02 -17.95
C GLU A 38 8.40 7.98 -16.76
N ALA A 39 9.54 7.98 -16.07
CA ALA A 39 9.83 8.91 -14.98
C ALA A 39 9.84 10.39 -15.42
N ALA A 40 10.21 10.68 -16.67
CA ALA A 40 10.19 12.03 -17.22
C ALA A 40 8.78 12.56 -17.52
N ASN A 41 7.80 11.67 -17.75
CA ASN A 41 6.40 12.04 -18.03
C ASN A 41 5.48 11.91 -16.81
N LEU A 42 5.98 11.40 -15.68
CA LEU A 42 5.20 11.36 -14.45
C LEU A 42 5.10 12.77 -13.85
N PRO A 43 3.88 13.22 -13.48
CA PRO A 43 3.74 14.49 -12.78
C PRO A 43 4.54 14.44 -11.48
N ARG A 44 5.28 15.52 -11.19
CA ARG A 44 6.09 15.64 -9.99
C ARG A 44 5.17 15.48 -8.77
N ASN A 45 5.25 14.34 -8.09
CA ASN A 45 4.51 14.11 -6.85
C ASN A 45 5.21 14.86 -5.73
N VAL A 46 4.87 16.14 -5.57
CA VAL A 46 5.26 16.94 -4.41
C VAL A 46 4.21 16.70 -3.34
N ALA A 47 4.62 16.19 -2.18
CA ALA A 47 3.73 16.04 -1.04
C ALA A 47 3.19 17.41 -0.61
N ASN A 48 1.87 17.59 -0.70
CA ASN A 48 1.22 18.80 -0.21
C ASN A 48 1.10 18.72 1.32
N VAL A 49 1.39 19.82 2.01
CA VAL A 49 1.20 19.91 3.46
C VAL A 49 -0.27 20.18 3.75
N SER A 50 -0.80 19.52 4.79
CA SER A 50 -2.19 19.72 5.21
C SER A 50 -2.44 21.17 5.64
N SER A 51 -3.58 21.74 5.25
CA SER A 51 -4.01 23.09 5.67
C SER A 51 -4.31 23.19 7.16
N ALA A 52 -4.48 22.06 7.86
CA ALA A 52 -4.67 22.01 9.31
C ALA A 52 -3.37 22.16 10.11
N LEU A 53 -2.21 22.18 9.45
CA LEU A 53 -0.90 22.33 10.11
C LEU A 53 -0.42 23.79 10.04
N PHE A 54 -0.38 24.46 11.20
CA PHE A 54 0.34 25.71 11.37
C PHE A 54 1.77 25.41 11.84
N PHE A 55 2.73 25.44 10.93
CA PHE A 55 4.09 24.92 11.13
C PHE A 55 4.10 23.45 11.59
N LYS A 56 4.10 23.22 12.91
CA LYS A 56 4.01 21.89 13.55
C LYS A 56 2.77 21.71 14.42
N TYR A 57 2.00 22.79 14.63
CA TYR A 57 0.78 22.74 15.42
C TYR A 57 -0.39 22.25 14.55
N ASN A 58 -1.09 21.23 15.03
CA ASN A 58 -2.23 20.63 14.32
C ASN A 58 -3.54 21.15 14.92
N THR A 59 -4.24 22.00 14.17
CA THR A 59 -5.53 22.58 14.58
C THR A 59 -6.67 21.57 14.52
N ALA A 60 -6.50 20.44 13.82
CA ALA A 60 -7.51 19.38 13.74
C ALA A 60 -7.59 18.51 15.01
N LEU A 61 -6.65 18.67 15.94
CA LEU A 61 -6.63 17.98 17.23
C LEU A 61 -7.51 18.73 18.24
N GLY A 62 -8.83 18.61 18.07
CA GLY A 62 -9.84 19.10 19.02
C GLY A 62 -10.62 17.96 19.68
N PRO A 63 -11.30 18.20 20.82
CA PRO A 63 -12.22 17.22 21.41
C PRO A 63 -13.42 16.95 20.49
N PRO A 64 -13.94 15.71 20.41
CA PRO A 64 -13.43 14.47 21.00
C PRO A 64 -12.19 13.94 20.27
N TYR A 65 -11.14 13.62 21.02
CA TYR A 65 -9.89 13.15 20.45
C TYR A 65 -10.02 11.72 19.90
N ARG A 66 -9.40 11.47 18.75
CA ARG A 66 -9.35 10.13 18.15
C ARG A 66 -7.94 9.58 18.34
N VAL A 67 -7.82 8.48 19.08
CA VAL A 67 -6.54 7.81 19.32
C VAL A 67 -6.56 6.46 18.63
N ILE A 68 -5.55 6.28 17.77
CA ILE A 68 -5.29 5.01 17.13
C ILE A 68 -4.45 4.18 18.10
N VAL A 69 -4.90 2.95 18.35
CA VAL A 69 -4.25 2.04 19.30
C VAL A 69 -3.80 0.78 18.56
N ASP A 70 -2.51 0.46 18.72
CA ASP A 70 -1.89 -0.75 18.16
C ASP A 70 -1.90 -1.90 19.17
N THR A 71 -1.76 -3.14 18.67
CA THR A 71 -1.67 -4.37 19.46
C THR A 71 -0.56 -4.35 20.53
N ASN A 72 0.59 -3.75 20.22
CA ASN A 72 1.70 -3.61 21.17
C ASN A 72 1.35 -2.71 22.37
N PHE A 73 0.59 -1.65 22.12
CA PHE A 73 0.17 -0.73 23.18
C PHE A 73 -0.83 -1.40 24.13
N ILE A 74 -1.73 -2.22 23.58
CA ILE A 74 -2.67 -3.04 24.37
C ILE A 74 -1.90 -4.04 25.24
N ASN A 75 -0.93 -4.76 24.67
CA ASN A 75 -0.12 -5.74 25.41
C ASN A 75 0.67 -5.09 26.55
N PHE A 76 1.28 -3.93 26.30
CA PHE A 76 2.02 -3.19 27.33
C PHE A 76 1.09 -2.67 28.44
N SER A 77 -0.12 -2.23 28.08
CA SER A 77 -1.10 -1.72 29.04
C SER A 77 -1.64 -2.83 29.95
N ILE A 78 -1.84 -4.03 29.40
CA ILE A 78 -2.23 -5.21 30.17
C ILE A 78 -1.12 -5.64 31.14
N GLN A 79 0.14 -5.67 30.69
CA GLN A 79 1.28 -6.02 31.55
C GLN A 79 1.43 -5.08 32.74
N ASN A 80 1.25 -3.78 32.52
CA ASN A 80 1.35 -2.76 33.56
C ASN A 80 0.03 -2.53 34.35
N LYS A 81 -1.03 -3.28 34.04
CA LYS A 81 -2.36 -3.15 34.65
C LYS A 81 -2.92 -1.72 34.57
N LEU A 82 -2.73 -1.08 33.42
CA LEU A 82 -3.20 0.29 33.16
C LEU A 82 -4.55 0.26 32.44
N ASP A 83 -5.56 0.87 33.05
CA ASP A 83 -6.85 1.15 32.39
C ASP A 83 -6.68 2.29 31.39
N LEU A 84 -6.69 1.98 30.08
CA LEU A 84 -6.45 2.95 29.00
C LEU A 84 -7.42 4.13 29.01
N GLU A 85 -8.72 3.85 29.19
CA GLU A 85 -9.75 4.89 29.22
C GLU A 85 -9.55 5.84 30.41
N LYS A 86 -9.31 5.30 31.61
CA LYS A 86 -9.09 6.11 32.82
C LYS A 86 -7.76 6.86 32.77
N ALA A 87 -6.71 6.26 32.23
CA ALA A 87 -5.40 6.89 32.08
C ALA A 87 -5.46 8.09 31.13
N CYS A 88 -6.22 7.97 30.03
CA CYS A 88 -6.39 9.04 29.05
C CYS A 88 -7.38 10.13 29.54
N MET A 89 -8.44 9.74 30.24
CA MET A 89 -9.49 10.65 30.71
C MET A 89 -9.10 11.48 31.94
N ARG A 90 -8.10 11.06 32.73
CA ARG A 90 -7.65 11.79 33.93
C ARG A 90 -7.13 13.21 33.63
N ASN A 91 -6.70 13.49 32.40
CA ASN A 91 -6.20 14.80 31.97
C ASN A 91 -7.29 15.72 31.40
N ASN A 92 -8.49 15.70 32.00
CA ASN A 92 -9.52 16.73 31.87
C ASN A 92 -9.98 17.08 30.45
N SER A 93 -9.81 16.16 29.49
CA SER A 93 -10.31 16.35 28.13
C SER A 93 -11.43 15.36 27.83
N GLN A 94 -12.60 15.92 27.55
CA GLN A 94 -13.82 15.21 27.20
C GLN A 94 -13.61 14.25 26.01
N TYR A 95 -14.19 13.06 26.16
CA TYR A 95 -14.46 11.99 25.19
C TYR A 95 -13.34 11.64 24.20
N TRP A 96 -12.75 10.45 24.38
CA TRP A 96 -11.80 9.85 23.44
C TRP A 96 -12.49 8.72 22.69
N ILE A 97 -12.28 8.65 21.37
CA ILE A 97 -12.72 7.54 20.53
C ILE A 97 -11.47 6.74 20.15
N PHE A 98 -11.39 5.51 20.64
CA PHE A 98 -10.30 4.59 20.32
C PHE A 98 -10.61 3.84 19.03
N VAL A 99 -9.68 3.90 18.07
CA VAL A 99 -9.72 3.10 16.85
C VAL A 99 -8.61 2.06 16.97
N ILE A 100 -8.99 0.79 17.17
CA ILE A 100 -8.05 -0.32 17.26
C ILE A 100 -7.68 -0.74 15.84
N VAL A 101 -6.38 -0.71 15.54
CA VAL A 101 -5.84 -1.22 14.28
C VAL A 101 -5.25 -2.60 14.60
N TYR A 102 -5.82 -3.63 13.97
CA TYR A 102 -5.36 -5.02 14.07
C TYR A 102 -4.16 -5.28 13.16
#